data_AF-A0A0S1Y9N6-F1
#
_entry.id   AF-A0A0S1Y9N6-F1
#
_cell.length_a   1.000
_cell.length_b   1.000
_cell.length_c   1.000
_cell.angle_alpha   90.00
_cell.angle_beta   90.00
_cell.angle_gamma   90.00
#
_symmetry.space_group_name_H-M   'P 1'
#
loop_
_entity.id
_entity.type
_entity.pdbx_description
1 polymer ?
#
loop_
_entity_poly.entity_id
_entity_poly.type
_entity_poly.pdbx_seq_one_letter_code
_entity_poly.pdbx_strand_id
1 'polypeptide(L)'
;MVAKTIPLREIAHSRSGEKGNSSMVSVIAYDEADYELLRTQVNIDKVRQVYGAITKGGIERYEVPAIGALNFVMHEVLEGGRTRTLAFEESGKALSSLMLTLQIEVPDDYIGRSARSQVIPVTPVAKPDGKRVRLGSATAWSRDRFEPASLLVERGQLDYVCFETMSEITMSAAQAAREDAGASAAYDPYLVERLRPILADCKDKGIRIISNQGWLDPEGAAARVRELARELGVTGLKVAAVSGGALTDRIADLGLNFTETGLPVAASRQAIVSAEVYLGCEGIVNALADGADVVITTRVADACLYLGPLAHEFKWSLDDPEKMARGMVIGHLMECGAQISGGYFADPGYKDVPGLEDLGNPIAEVYEDAIILSKLPDSGGLLSTATCKEQLLYEVGDPANYLAPDCVANLAKVSFTQCGADEVAVHIAAGAGGKRPSTLKALVGLREGYMTEEMVIFAGPAALERAELTHQILLKRFDTIGLSAQELRFDYIGINGVHREASPAASGAPYEVILRIALKTATKSEAEKLRREIDPLAVNGVSGTGKWATSVNGSRVRSIIGLSSCLVPADLISITVSAG
;
A
#
# COMPACT_ATOMS: atom_id res chain seq x y z
N MET A 1 -2.57 -41.50 -12.86
CA MET A 1 -3.02 -41.24 -11.48
C MET A 1 -4.36 -40.55 -11.61
N VAL A 2 -5.38 -40.99 -10.87
CA VAL A 2 -6.64 -40.25 -10.85
C VAL A 2 -6.36 -38.95 -10.10
N ALA A 3 -6.68 -37.83 -10.75
CA ALA A 3 -6.47 -36.49 -10.23
C ALA A 3 -7.83 -35.84 -10.09
N LYS A 4 -8.03 -35.15 -8.96
CA LYS A 4 -9.20 -34.31 -8.74
C LYS A 4 -8.81 -32.85 -8.94
N THR A 5 -9.81 -32.03 -9.25
CA THR A 5 -9.64 -30.59 -9.38
C THR A 5 -10.17 -29.91 -8.12
N ILE A 6 -9.37 -29.01 -7.54
CA ILE A 6 -9.74 -28.20 -6.38
C ILE A 6 -9.41 -26.73 -6.64
N PRO A 7 -10.04 -25.76 -5.94
CA PRO A 7 -9.64 -24.36 -6.03
C PRO A 7 -8.26 -24.14 -5.41
N LEU A 8 -7.50 -23.19 -5.96
CA LEU A 8 -6.16 -22.82 -5.51
C LEU A 8 -6.10 -22.43 -4.02
N ARG A 9 -7.20 -21.87 -3.48
CA ARG A 9 -7.35 -21.57 -2.05
C ARG A 9 -7.10 -22.76 -1.11
N GLU A 10 -7.21 -24.00 -1.59
CA GLU A 10 -6.95 -25.20 -0.79
C GLU A 10 -5.48 -25.54 -0.60
N ILE A 11 -4.57 -24.95 -1.39
CA ILE A 11 -3.13 -25.27 -1.36
C ILE A 11 -2.26 -24.03 -1.15
N ALA A 12 -2.79 -22.85 -1.45
CA ALA A 12 -2.07 -21.61 -1.42
C ALA A 12 -2.91 -20.47 -0.83
N HIS A 13 -2.20 -19.48 -0.30
CA HIS A 13 -2.74 -18.16 -0.02
C HIS A 13 -2.20 -17.14 -1.00
N SER A 14 -2.84 -15.98 -1.05
CA SER A 14 -2.52 -14.93 -2.00
C SER A 14 -2.60 -13.57 -1.32
N ARG A 15 -1.72 -12.67 -1.77
CA ARG A 15 -1.72 -11.26 -1.43
C ARG A 15 -1.67 -10.46 -2.71
N SER A 16 -2.31 -9.30 -2.72
CA SER A 16 -2.12 -8.33 -3.79
C SER A 16 -1.79 -6.94 -3.28
N GLY A 17 -1.06 -6.20 -4.10
CA GLY A 17 -0.72 -4.79 -3.92
C GLY A 17 -0.71 -4.06 -5.25
N GLU A 18 -0.62 -2.75 -5.23
CA GLU A 18 -0.60 -1.91 -6.44
C GLU A 18 0.69 -1.10 -6.55
N LYS A 19 1.09 -0.79 -7.79
CA LYS A 19 2.10 0.23 -8.06
C LYS A 19 1.68 1.00 -9.30
N GLY A 20 1.07 2.16 -9.07
CA GLY A 20 0.54 2.99 -10.14
C GLY A 20 -0.61 2.27 -10.85
N ASN A 21 -0.45 1.96 -12.14
CA ASN A 21 -1.48 1.27 -12.93
C ASN A 21 -1.31 -0.27 -12.96
N SER A 22 -0.33 -0.81 -12.24
CA SER A 22 -0.07 -2.25 -12.17
C SER A 22 -0.56 -2.83 -10.83
N SER A 23 -0.91 -4.11 -10.82
CA SER A 23 -1.13 -4.85 -9.58
C SER A 23 -0.26 -6.10 -9.55
N MET A 24 0.28 -6.38 -8.37
CA MET A 24 1.10 -7.54 -8.10
C MET A 24 0.28 -8.51 -7.28
N VAL A 25 0.22 -9.77 -7.69
CA VAL A 25 -0.54 -10.83 -7.01
C VAL A 25 0.37 -12.01 -6.76
N SER A 26 0.61 -12.32 -5.49
CA SER A 26 1.42 -13.46 -5.08
C SER A 26 0.57 -14.72 -4.91
N VAL A 27 1.20 -15.88 -5.08
CA VAL A 27 0.65 -17.20 -4.77
C VAL A 27 1.68 -17.93 -3.95
N ILE A 28 1.36 -18.20 -2.68
CA ILE A 28 2.30 -18.72 -1.69
C ILE A 28 1.75 -20.05 -1.18
N ALA A 29 2.55 -21.11 -1.26
CA ALA A 29 2.14 -22.42 -0.78
C ALA A 29 1.95 -22.43 0.74
N TYR A 30 0.88 -23.06 1.24
CA TYR A 30 0.76 -23.33 2.68
C TYR A 30 1.81 -24.33 3.17
N ASP A 31 2.12 -25.32 2.34
CA ASP A 31 3.16 -26.33 2.56
C ASP A 31 4.20 -26.20 1.44
N GLU A 32 5.49 -26.11 1.78
CA GLU A 32 6.55 -25.94 0.78
C GLU A 32 6.68 -27.15 -0.15
N ALA A 33 6.22 -28.34 0.28
CA ALA A 33 6.14 -29.52 -0.59
C ALA A 33 5.19 -29.33 -1.79
N ASP A 34 4.22 -28.42 -1.66
CA ASP A 34 3.24 -28.12 -2.69
C ASP A 34 3.74 -27.10 -3.73
N TYR A 35 4.92 -26.50 -3.51
CA TYR A 35 5.47 -25.46 -4.38
C TYR A 35 5.63 -25.89 -5.83
N GLU A 36 6.16 -27.09 -6.08
CA GLU A 36 6.35 -27.59 -7.46
C GLU A 36 5.02 -27.77 -8.21
N LEU A 37 3.95 -28.11 -7.48
CA LEU A 37 2.61 -28.19 -8.06
C LEU A 37 2.12 -26.81 -8.51
N LEU A 38 2.31 -25.80 -7.66
CA LEU A 38 1.98 -24.40 -7.99
C LEU A 38 2.82 -23.90 -9.16
N ARG A 39 4.13 -24.11 -9.11
CA ARG A 39 5.10 -23.67 -10.12
C ARG A 39 4.76 -24.23 -11.50
N THR A 40 4.31 -25.48 -11.58
CA THR A 40 3.99 -26.11 -12.87
C THR A 40 2.63 -25.69 -13.42
N GLN A 41 1.61 -25.56 -12.56
CA GLN A 41 0.22 -25.34 -13.01
C GLN A 41 -0.19 -23.87 -13.07
N VAL A 42 0.26 -23.02 -12.15
CA VAL A 42 -0.11 -21.60 -12.09
C VAL A 42 0.82 -20.81 -13.00
N ASN A 43 0.61 -20.92 -14.30
CA ASN A 43 1.38 -20.20 -15.33
C ASN A 43 0.65 -18.96 -15.85
N ILE A 44 1.33 -18.16 -16.67
CA ILE A 44 0.79 -16.91 -17.23
C ILE A 44 -0.53 -17.15 -17.98
N ASP A 45 -0.68 -18.27 -18.70
CA ASP A 45 -1.91 -18.55 -19.44
C ASP A 45 -3.09 -18.81 -18.50
N LYS A 46 -2.88 -19.53 -17.39
CA LYS A 46 -3.90 -19.70 -16.36
C LYS A 46 -4.27 -18.39 -15.68
N VAL A 47 -3.29 -17.54 -15.38
CA VAL A 47 -3.56 -16.21 -14.82
C VAL A 47 -4.30 -15.33 -15.84
N ARG A 48 -3.97 -15.41 -17.13
CA ARG A 48 -4.68 -14.70 -18.20
C ARG A 48 -6.12 -15.15 -18.36
N GLN A 49 -6.45 -16.43 -18.10
CA GLN A 49 -7.85 -16.89 -18.08
C GLN A 49 -8.68 -16.17 -17.01
N VAL A 50 -8.04 -15.82 -15.89
CA VAL A 50 -8.70 -15.20 -14.74
C VAL A 50 -8.76 -13.68 -14.88
N TYR A 51 -7.65 -13.03 -15.26
CA TYR A 51 -7.54 -11.57 -15.26
C TYR A 51 -7.58 -10.93 -16.66
N GLY A 52 -7.53 -11.72 -17.73
CA GLY A 52 -7.34 -11.21 -19.10
C GLY A 52 -8.42 -10.23 -19.58
N ALA A 53 -9.63 -10.29 -19.00
CA ALA A 53 -10.69 -9.34 -19.31
C ALA A 53 -10.43 -7.92 -18.79
N ILE A 54 -9.57 -7.78 -17.77
CA ILE A 54 -9.29 -6.50 -17.08
C ILE A 54 -7.83 -6.05 -17.18
N THR A 55 -6.93 -6.92 -17.64
CA THR A 55 -5.50 -6.61 -17.81
C THR A 55 -5.23 -6.18 -19.26
N LYS A 56 -4.95 -4.90 -19.47
CA LYS A 56 -4.65 -4.34 -20.81
C LYS A 56 -3.18 -4.50 -21.23
N GLY A 57 -2.27 -4.58 -20.26
CA GLY A 57 -0.84 -4.74 -20.48
C GLY A 57 -0.36 -6.19 -20.40
N GLY A 58 0.96 -6.34 -20.23
CA GLY A 58 1.61 -7.65 -20.03
C GLY A 58 1.31 -8.28 -18.67
N ILE A 59 1.50 -9.60 -18.59
CA ILE A 59 1.53 -10.36 -17.33
C ILE A 59 2.92 -10.99 -17.22
N GLU A 60 3.65 -10.65 -16.18
CA GLU A 60 4.95 -11.23 -15.86
C GLU A 60 4.80 -12.20 -14.69
N ARG A 61 5.67 -13.21 -14.64
CA ARG A 61 5.71 -14.19 -13.55
C ARG A 61 7.14 -14.30 -13.04
N TYR A 62 7.28 -14.21 -11.72
CA TYR A 62 8.51 -14.40 -10.99
C TYR A 62 8.37 -15.57 -10.03
N GLU A 63 9.44 -16.32 -9.86
CA GLU A 63 9.51 -17.45 -8.93
C GLU A 63 10.34 -17.05 -7.71
N VAL A 64 9.86 -17.43 -6.52
CA VAL A 64 10.55 -17.19 -5.26
C VAL A 64 10.63 -18.51 -4.46
N PRO A 65 11.50 -19.46 -4.88
CA PRO A 65 11.55 -20.78 -4.28
C PRO A 65 11.90 -20.77 -2.79
N ALA A 66 12.70 -19.80 -2.35
CA ALA A 66 13.14 -19.65 -0.96
C ALA A 66 11.99 -19.53 0.06
N ILE A 67 10.79 -19.19 -0.41
CA ILE A 67 9.58 -19.13 0.41
C ILE A 67 8.40 -19.90 -0.20
N GLY A 68 8.63 -20.72 -1.24
CA GLY A 68 7.60 -21.49 -1.90
C GLY A 68 6.53 -20.62 -2.58
N ALA A 69 6.92 -19.54 -3.25
CA ALA A 69 6.00 -18.56 -3.80
C ALA A 69 6.21 -18.26 -5.29
N LEU A 70 5.14 -17.78 -5.92
CA LEU A 70 5.10 -17.15 -7.23
C LEU A 70 4.61 -15.71 -7.07
N ASN A 71 5.11 -14.80 -7.89
CA ASN A 71 4.64 -13.42 -7.95
C ASN A 71 4.26 -13.05 -9.38
N PHE A 72 3.09 -12.47 -9.58
CA PHE A 72 2.61 -12.04 -10.88
C PHE A 72 2.47 -10.53 -10.92
N VAL A 73 3.00 -9.91 -11.97
CA VAL A 73 2.83 -8.47 -12.21
C VAL A 73 1.88 -8.30 -13.39
N MET A 74 0.73 -7.68 -13.15
CA MET A 74 -0.27 -7.38 -14.17
C MET A 74 -0.22 -5.90 -14.49
N HIS A 75 0.24 -5.56 -15.69
CA HIS A 75 0.33 -4.18 -16.14
C HIS A 75 -0.99 -3.67 -16.67
N GLU A 76 -1.26 -2.38 -16.42
CA GLU A 76 -2.48 -1.69 -16.85
C GLU A 76 -3.78 -2.38 -16.45
N VAL A 77 -3.77 -3.03 -15.29
CA VAL A 77 -4.96 -3.68 -14.75
C VAL A 77 -5.85 -2.69 -14.00
N LEU A 78 -5.32 -1.60 -13.46
CA LEU A 78 -6.06 -0.69 -12.56
C LEU A 78 -6.68 0.53 -13.24
N GLU A 79 -6.82 0.57 -14.57
CA GLU A 79 -7.48 1.68 -15.30
C GLU A 79 -6.90 3.08 -14.99
N GLY A 80 -5.56 3.18 -14.94
CA GLY A 80 -4.83 4.42 -14.67
C GLY A 80 -4.31 4.56 -13.24
N GLY A 81 -4.61 3.58 -12.38
CA GLY A 81 -4.17 3.53 -10.98
C GLY A 81 -5.12 4.20 -10.01
N ARG A 82 -4.88 4.03 -8.70
CA ARG A 82 -5.83 4.39 -7.64
C ARG A 82 -6.30 5.85 -7.64
N THR A 83 -5.46 6.79 -8.08
CA THR A 83 -5.83 8.22 -8.13
C THR A 83 -6.63 8.61 -9.37
N ARG A 84 -6.68 7.73 -10.39
CA ARG A 84 -7.38 7.98 -11.65
C ARG A 84 -8.58 7.06 -11.85
N THR A 85 -8.54 5.82 -11.39
CA THR A 85 -9.54 4.83 -11.81
C THR A 85 -10.97 5.22 -11.45
N LEU A 86 -11.91 4.88 -12.34
CA LEU A 86 -13.34 4.93 -12.02
C LEU A 86 -13.83 3.63 -11.37
N ALA A 87 -13.01 2.58 -11.34
CA ALA A 87 -13.37 1.31 -10.71
C ALA A 87 -13.78 1.50 -9.24
N PHE A 88 -14.77 0.72 -8.78
CA PHE A 88 -15.25 0.80 -7.40
C PHE A 88 -14.20 0.28 -6.41
N GLU A 89 -13.52 -0.82 -6.74
CA GLU A 89 -12.32 -1.26 -6.01
C GLU A 89 -11.08 -0.67 -6.70
N GLU A 90 -10.58 0.42 -6.14
CA GLU A 90 -9.51 1.25 -6.72
C GLU A 90 -8.09 0.79 -6.37
N SER A 91 -7.93 -0.08 -5.37
CA SER A 91 -6.62 -0.44 -4.79
C SER A 91 -6.02 -1.73 -5.34
N GLY A 92 -6.80 -2.53 -6.08
CA GLY A 92 -6.37 -3.83 -6.58
C GLY A 92 -6.21 -4.89 -5.49
N LYS A 93 -6.48 -4.56 -4.23
CA LYS A 93 -6.24 -5.44 -3.09
C LYS A 93 -7.20 -6.63 -3.04
N ALA A 94 -8.38 -6.47 -3.65
CA ALA A 94 -9.34 -7.56 -3.78
C ALA A 94 -8.98 -8.55 -4.91
N LEU A 95 -8.00 -8.23 -5.76
CA LEU A 95 -7.63 -9.09 -6.89
C LEU A 95 -7.04 -10.43 -6.43
N SER A 96 -6.37 -10.49 -5.27
CA SER A 96 -5.88 -11.74 -4.69
C SER A 96 -6.98 -12.80 -4.50
N SER A 97 -8.20 -12.40 -4.11
CA SER A 97 -9.31 -13.33 -3.94
C SER A 97 -9.74 -14.01 -5.24
N LEU A 98 -9.60 -13.32 -6.38
CA LEU A 98 -9.90 -13.88 -7.69
C LEU A 98 -8.87 -14.95 -8.09
N MET A 99 -7.59 -14.76 -7.78
CA MET A 99 -6.53 -15.75 -8.02
C MET A 99 -6.87 -17.08 -7.35
N LEU A 100 -7.39 -17.02 -6.13
CA LEU A 100 -7.72 -18.18 -5.31
C LEU A 100 -8.88 -19.02 -5.87
N THR A 101 -9.62 -18.52 -6.86
CA THR A 101 -10.67 -19.26 -7.58
C THR A 101 -10.12 -20.18 -8.67
N LEU A 102 -8.87 -19.99 -9.08
CA LEU A 102 -8.19 -20.77 -10.11
C LEU A 102 -8.21 -22.26 -9.75
N GLN A 103 -8.52 -23.10 -10.73
CA GLN A 103 -8.62 -24.54 -10.53
C GLN A 103 -7.28 -25.24 -10.78
N ILE A 104 -6.89 -26.12 -9.87
CA ILE A 104 -5.64 -26.89 -9.91
C ILE A 104 -5.93 -28.39 -9.80
N GLU A 105 -5.12 -29.20 -10.46
CA GLU A 105 -5.17 -30.65 -10.37
C GLU A 105 -4.27 -31.13 -9.23
N VAL A 106 -4.82 -31.98 -8.36
CA VAL A 106 -4.11 -32.59 -7.24
C VAL A 106 -4.33 -34.10 -7.24
N PRO A 107 -3.47 -34.89 -6.57
CA PRO A 107 -3.78 -36.30 -6.30
C PRO A 107 -5.14 -36.47 -5.61
N ASP A 108 -5.86 -37.55 -5.92
CA ASP A 108 -7.18 -37.81 -5.33
C ASP A 108 -7.19 -37.83 -3.80
N ASP A 109 -6.11 -38.33 -3.19
CA ASP A 109 -5.91 -38.42 -1.74
C ASP A 109 -5.39 -37.11 -1.11
N TYR A 110 -5.15 -36.06 -1.91
CA TYR A 110 -4.70 -34.77 -1.40
C TYR A 110 -5.73 -34.15 -0.46
N ILE A 111 -5.29 -33.78 0.74
CA ILE A 111 -6.12 -33.10 1.75
C ILE A 111 -5.89 -31.60 1.61
N GLY A 112 -6.94 -30.82 1.35
CA GLY A 112 -6.85 -29.35 1.23
C GLY A 112 -6.72 -28.64 2.58
N ARG A 113 -6.34 -27.35 2.54
CA ARG A 113 -6.15 -26.48 3.70
C ARG A 113 -7.33 -26.51 4.66
N SER A 114 -8.55 -26.51 4.15
CA SER A 114 -9.79 -26.52 4.96
C SER A 114 -9.92 -27.74 5.90
N ALA A 115 -9.20 -28.83 5.59
CA ALA A 115 -9.20 -30.06 6.37
C ALA A 115 -7.85 -30.34 7.07
N ARG A 116 -6.86 -29.45 6.97
CA ARG A 116 -5.54 -29.59 7.61
C ARG A 116 -5.48 -28.88 8.96
N SER A 117 -4.59 -29.34 9.83
CA SER A 117 -4.20 -28.59 11.03
C SER A 117 -3.53 -27.28 10.62
N GLN A 118 -3.91 -26.19 11.28
CA GLN A 118 -3.28 -24.87 11.09
C GLN A 118 -2.14 -24.62 12.09
N VAL A 119 -1.74 -25.63 12.88
CA VAL A 119 -0.62 -25.50 13.82
C VAL A 119 0.68 -25.24 13.07
N ILE A 120 1.37 -24.17 13.43
CA ILE A 120 2.63 -23.75 12.82
C ILE A 120 3.78 -24.41 13.58
N PRO A 121 4.63 -25.23 12.95
CA PRO A 121 5.81 -25.80 13.60
C PRO A 121 6.76 -24.70 14.05
N VAL A 122 7.27 -24.80 15.28
CA VAL A 122 8.22 -23.84 15.85
C VAL A 122 9.60 -24.48 15.94
N THR A 123 10.60 -23.79 15.39
CA THR A 123 12.01 -24.13 15.51
C THR A 123 12.71 -22.99 16.23
N PRO A 124 13.03 -23.13 17.54
CA PRO A 124 13.68 -22.08 18.31
C PRO A 124 14.98 -21.61 17.66
N VAL A 125 15.19 -20.30 17.62
CA VAL A 125 16.42 -19.65 17.14
C VAL A 125 17.04 -18.91 18.31
N ALA A 126 18.33 -19.15 18.56
CA ALA A 126 19.05 -18.46 19.63
C ALA A 126 19.19 -16.97 19.30
N LYS A 127 18.88 -16.11 20.27
CA LYS A 127 19.15 -14.68 20.17
C LYS A 127 20.64 -14.45 20.49
N PRO A 128 21.42 -13.82 19.60
CA PRO A 128 22.84 -13.59 19.84
C PRO A 128 23.10 -12.67 21.04
N ASP A 129 24.30 -12.79 21.62
CA ASP A 129 24.85 -11.78 22.51
C ASP A 129 25.41 -10.61 21.70
N GLY A 130 25.32 -9.38 22.20
CA GLY A 130 25.95 -8.20 21.58
C GLY A 130 25.00 -7.02 21.39
N LYS A 131 25.36 -6.12 20.46
CA LYS A 131 24.56 -4.94 20.16
C LYS A 131 23.23 -5.36 19.53
N ARG A 132 22.16 -4.79 20.07
CA ARG A 132 20.78 -5.05 19.68
C ARG A 132 20.07 -3.72 19.47
N VAL A 133 19.24 -3.64 18.43
CA VAL A 133 18.37 -2.50 18.14
C VAL A 133 16.94 -2.99 18.00
N ARG A 134 15.99 -2.38 18.73
CA ARG A 134 14.56 -2.70 18.70
C ARG A 134 13.77 -1.56 18.06
N LEU A 135 13.11 -1.84 16.94
CA LEU A 135 12.31 -0.88 16.17
C LEU A 135 10.84 -1.30 16.18
N GLY A 136 9.94 -0.38 16.51
CA GLY A 136 8.50 -0.59 16.43
C GLY A 136 7.87 0.19 15.27
N SER A 137 6.86 -0.40 14.62
CA SER A 137 6.04 0.28 13.62
C SER A 137 4.88 1.02 14.28
N ALA A 138 4.79 2.34 14.12
CA ALA A 138 3.72 3.14 14.73
C ALA A 138 2.45 3.16 13.89
N THR A 139 2.59 3.39 12.58
CA THR A 139 1.48 3.56 11.64
C THR A 139 1.89 3.02 10.29
N ALA A 140 0.91 2.62 9.48
CA ALA A 140 1.07 2.21 8.08
C ALA A 140 0.75 3.33 7.07
N TRP A 141 -0.05 4.33 7.48
CA TRP A 141 -0.47 5.46 6.64
C TRP A 141 -1.10 6.59 7.48
N SER A 142 -1.36 7.77 6.89
CA SER A 142 -1.85 8.95 7.64
C SER A 142 -3.21 8.75 8.34
N ARG A 143 -4.05 7.80 7.93
CA ARG A 143 -5.37 7.54 8.58
C ARG A 143 -5.41 6.21 9.33
N ASP A 144 -4.25 5.68 9.71
CA ASP A 144 -4.17 4.44 10.47
C ASP A 144 -4.65 4.59 11.91
N ARG A 145 -4.98 3.44 12.54
CA ARG A 145 -5.14 3.34 13.99
C ARG A 145 -3.82 3.69 14.68
N PHE A 146 -3.91 4.24 15.88
CA PHE A 146 -2.73 4.74 16.59
C PHE A 146 -2.54 4.11 17.97
N GLU A 147 -3.59 3.59 18.58
CA GLU A 147 -3.53 2.98 19.91
C GLU A 147 -2.46 1.87 20.02
N PRO A 148 -2.25 0.98 19.02
CA PRO A 148 -1.17 -0.01 19.07
C PRO A 148 0.24 0.60 19.22
N ALA A 149 0.48 1.78 18.66
CA ALA A 149 1.77 2.47 18.77
C ALA A 149 2.03 2.98 20.20
N SER A 150 0.99 3.49 20.88
CA SER A 150 1.10 3.88 22.29
C SER A 150 1.48 2.68 23.16
N LEU A 151 0.88 1.51 22.91
CA LEU A 151 1.23 0.28 23.63
C LEU A 151 2.66 -0.17 23.35
N LEU A 152 3.17 0.03 22.14
CA LEU A 152 4.57 -0.23 21.79
C LEU A 152 5.54 0.66 22.56
N VAL A 153 5.25 1.96 22.69
CA VAL A 153 6.05 2.90 23.50
C VAL A 153 5.97 2.55 24.99
N GLU A 154 4.82 2.07 25.46
CA GLU A 154 4.63 1.68 26.85
C GLU A 154 5.40 0.40 27.20
N ARG A 155 5.26 -0.66 26.39
CA ARG A 155 5.63 -2.04 26.76
C ARG A 155 6.63 -2.71 25.81
N GLY A 156 6.92 -2.11 24.65
CA GLY A 156 7.70 -2.73 23.57
C GLY A 156 9.22 -2.75 23.78
N GLN A 157 9.73 -2.00 24.75
CA GLN A 157 11.17 -1.83 25.03
C GLN A 157 11.93 -1.47 23.74
N LEU A 158 11.49 -0.37 23.11
CA LEU A 158 12.01 0.07 21.82
C LEU A 158 13.22 0.98 22.01
N ASP A 159 14.11 0.97 21.02
CA ASP A 159 15.10 2.04 20.82
C ASP A 159 14.53 3.10 19.86
N TYR A 160 13.69 2.66 18.92
CA TYR A 160 13.09 3.48 17.88
C TYR A 160 11.61 3.16 17.65
N VAL A 161 10.83 4.19 17.36
CA VAL A 161 9.45 4.06 16.86
C VAL A 161 9.31 4.84 15.56
N CYS A 162 8.84 4.14 14.51
CA CYS A 162 8.82 4.66 13.15
C CYS A 162 7.38 4.93 12.67
N PHE A 163 7.13 6.12 12.16
CA PHE A 163 5.84 6.58 11.67
C PHE A 163 5.83 6.67 10.15
N GLU A 164 5.06 5.78 9.54
CA GLU A 164 4.77 5.80 8.12
C GLU A 164 3.39 6.42 7.90
N THR A 165 3.35 7.56 7.23
CA THR A 165 2.14 8.38 7.08
C THR A 165 1.93 8.92 5.67
N MET A 166 2.85 8.64 4.74
CA MET A 166 2.89 9.30 3.44
C MET A 166 2.77 8.32 2.27
N SER A 167 1.54 7.88 1.97
CA SER A 167 1.27 7.14 0.74
C SER A 167 1.10 8.07 -0.48
N GLU A 168 1.26 7.52 -1.69
CA GLU A 168 1.00 8.22 -2.96
C GLU A 168 -0.37 8.94 -2.94
N ILE A 169 -1.40 8.27 -2.41
CA ILE A 169 -2.78 8.79 -2.35
C ILE A 169 -2.95 9.88 -1.30
N THR A 170 -2.19 9.82 -0.21
CA THR A 170 -2.22 10.87 0.83
C THR A 170 -1.79 12.21 0.22
N MET A 171 -0.79 12.19 -0.66
CA MET A 171 -0.33 13.38 -1.37
C MET A 171 -1.36 13.92 -2.38
N SER A 172 -1.89 13.04 -3.24
CA SER A 172 -2.94 13.42 -4.19
C SER A 172 -4.15 14.01 -3.47
N ALA A 173 -4.56 13.42 -2.34
CA ALA A 173 -5.65 13.94 -1.52
C ALA A 173 -5.34 15.29 -0.87
N ALA A 174 -4.13 15.49 -0.34
CA ALA A 174 -3.71 16.77 0.22
C ALA A 174 -3.68 17.88 -0.86
N GLN A 175 -3.22 17.55 -2.06
CA GLN A 175 -3.19 18.47 -3.20
C GLN A 175 -4.60 18.80 -3.71
N ALA A 176 -5.46 17.79 -3.86
CA ALA A 176 -6.86 18.00 -4.22
C ALA A 176 -7.58 18.86 -3.18
N ALA A 177 -7.37 18.61 -1.88
CA ALA A 177 -7.94 19.43 -0.81
C ALA A 177 -7.44 20.89 -0.86
N ARG A 178 -6.16 21.10 -1.19
CA ARG A 178 -5.60 22.45 -1.39
C ARG A 178 -6.26 23.17 -2.57
N GLU A 179 -6.48 22.47 -3.69
CA GLU A 179 -7.16 23.02 -4.87
C GLU A 179 -8.65 23.32 -4.59
N ASP A 180 -9.35 22.43 -3.87
CA ASP A 180 -10.78 22.55 -3.62
C ASP A 180 -11.12 23.55 -2.49
N ALA A 181 -10.32 23.61 -1.43
CA ALA A 181 -10.61 24.38 -0.21
C ALA A 181 -9.63 25.52 0.09
N GLY A 182 -8.55 25.67 -0.68
CA GLY A 182 -7.56 26.75 -0.50
C GLY A 182 -6.69 26.68 0.75
N ALA A 183 -6.89 25.69 1.63
CA ALA A 183 -6.10 25.49 2.84
C ALA A 183 -6.02 23.99 3.22
N SER A 184 -4.81 23.42 3.21
CA SER A 184 -4.47 22.19 3.94
C SER A 184 -3.14 22.39 4.65
N ALA A 185 -2.92 21.69 5.77
CA ALA A 185 -1.59 21.61 6.35
C ALA A 185 -0.63 20.98 5.32
N ALA A 186 0.61 21.50 5.25
CA ALA A 186 1.66 20.98 4.37
C ALA A 186 2.38 19.75 4.96
N TYR A 187 1.91 19.27 6.11
CA TYR A 187 2.37 18.10 6.87
C TYR A 187 1.15 17.36 7.45
N ASP A 188 1.36 16.17 8.04
CA ASP A 188 0.29 15.29 8.51
C ASP A 188 -0.65 15.99 9.53
N PRO A 189 -1.96 16.11 9.24
CA PRO A 189 -2.90 16.77 10.15
C PRO A 189 -3.02 16.06 11.51
N TYR A 190 -2.65 14.79 11.61
CA TYR A 190 -2.67 14.01 12.85
C TYR A 190 -1.36 14.06 13.66
N LEU A 191 -0.37 14.87 13.24
CA LEU A 191 0.94 14.96 13.89
C LEU A 191 0.85 15.18 15.40
N VAL A 192 0.09 16.19 15.84
CA VAL A 192 -0.04 16.53 17.27
C VAL A 192 -0.83 15.47 18.01
N GLU A 193 -1.93 14.98 17.43
CA GLU A 193 -2.80 13.98 18.05
C GLU A 193 -2.03 12.68 18.35
N ARG A 194 -1.16 12.26 17.44
CA ARG A 194 -0.33 11.06 17.58
C ARG A 194 0.84 11.25 18.54
N LEU A 195 1.56 12.36 18.44
CA LEU A 195 2.76 12.54 19.26
C LEU A 195 2.42 12.92 20.71
N ARG A 196 1.32 13.62 20.95
CA ARG A 196 0.93 14.07 22.30
C ARG A 196 0.94 12.95 23.36
N PRO A 197 0.30 11.79 23.15
CA PRO A 197 0.25 10.73 24.16
C PRO A 197 1.58 10.00 24.39
N ILE A 198 2.58 10.12 23.50
CA ILE A 198 3.82 9.33 23.57
C ILE A 198 5.09 10.16 23.73
N LEU A 199 5.08 11.47 23.43
CA LEU A 199 6.32 12.26 23.29
C LEU A 199 7.12 12.33 24.60
N ALA A 200 6.44 12.49 25.73
CA ALA A 200 7.07 12.52 27.05
C ALA A 200 7.68 11.15 27.39
N ASP A 201 6.90 10.08 27.24
CA ASP A 201 7.34 8.70 27.46
C ASP A 201 8.54 8.32 26.59
N CYS A 202 8.53 8.70 25.31
CA CYS A 202 9.64 8.47 24.40
C CYS A 202 10.91 9.19 24.91
N LYS A 203 10.80 10.45 25.35
CA LYS A 203 11.95 11.18 25.87
C LYS A 203 12.50 10.56 27.15
N ASP A 204 11.63 10.19 28.09
CA ASP A 204 12.01 9.63 29.39
C ASP A 204 12.66 8.24 29.24
N LYS A 205 12.16 7.42 28.31
CA LYS A 205 12.67 6.08 28.01
C LYS A 205 13.84 6.08 27.02
N GLY A 206 14.16 7.22 26.40
CA GLY A 206 15.19 7.34 25.37
C GLY A 206 14.83 6.73 24.02
N ILE A 207 13.52 6.58 23.74
CA ILE A 207 13.01 6.07 22.46
C ILE A 207 13.05 7.19 21.43
N ARG A 208 13.75 6.98 20.32
CA ARG A 208 13.83 7.95 19.23
C ARG A 208 12.68 7.79 18.23
N ILE A 209 12.18 8.90 17.70
CA ILE A 209 11.05 8.92 16.77
C ILE A 209 11.56 9.24 15.36
N ILE A 210 11.24 8.39 14.39
CA ILE A 210 11.51 8.64 12.97
C ILE A 210 10.17 8.72 12.24
N SER A 211 9.92 9.79 11.48
CA SER A 211 8.59 10.02 10.92
C SER A 211 8.63 10.74 9.59
N ASN A 212 7.90 10.25 8.58
CA ASN A 212 7.68 10.97 7.32
C ASN A 212 6.45 11.90 7.35
N GLN A 213 5.97 12.28 8.54
CA GLN A 213 4.84 13.18 8.72
C GLN A 213 5.09 14.62 8.25
N GLY A 214 6.33 14.96 7.87
CA GLY A 214 6.67 16.30 7.37
C GLY A 214 6.08 16.61 6.00
N TRP A 215 5.78 15.59 5.19
CA TRP A 215 5.26 15.72 3.82
C TRP A 215 5.99 16.80 2.99
N LEU A 216 5.34 17.93 2.72
CA LEU A 216 5.88 19.05 1.93
C LEU A 216 6.56 20.12 2.80
N ASP A 217 6.35 20.12 4.11
CA ASP A 217 6.89 21.09 5.06
C ASP A 217 7.41 20.40 6.34
N PRO A 218 8.51 19.62 6.23
CA PRO A 218 9.14 18.96 7.38
C PRO A 218 9.66 19.96 8.43
N GLU A 219 10.04 21.18 8.02
CA GLU A 219 10.47 22.25 8.93
C GLU A 219 9.32 22.74 9.81
N GLY A 220 8.16 23.03 9.21
CA GLY A 220 6.95 23.41 9.92
C GLY A 220 6.45 22.30 10.84
N ALA A 221 6.52 21.05 10.40
CA ALA A 221 6.21 19.91 11.25
C ALA A 221 7.16 19.81 12.46
N ALA A 222 8.48 19.93 12.25
CA ALA A 222 9.46 19.94 13.33
C ALA A 222 9.23 21.11 14.31
N ALA A 223 8.89 22.30 13.82
CA ALA A 223 8.53 23.44 14.66
C ALA A 223 7.29 23.14 15.51
N ARG A 224 6.27 22.49 14.94
CA ARG A 224 5.06 22.09 15.66
C ARG A 224 5.35 21.03 16.74
N VAL A 225 6.26 20.08 16.50
CA VAL A 225 6.71 19.13 17.53
C VAL A 225 7.42 19.84 18.68
N ARG A 226 8.28 20.84 18.38
CA ARG A 226 8.92 21.66 19.43
C ARG A 226 7.92 22.46 20.25
N GLU A 227 6.86 22.98 19.62
CA GLU A 227 5.75 23.61 20.34
C GLU A 227 5.03 22.62 21.27
N LEU A 228 4.69 21.44 20.76
CA LEU A 228 4.07 20.38 21.55
C LEU A 228 4.94 19.98 22.76
N ALA A 229 6.26 19.87 22.57
CA ALA A 229 7.19 19.58 23.66
C ALA A 229 7.12 20.65 24.77
N ARG A 230 7.06 21.94 24.40
CA ARG A 230 6.88 23.04 25.37
C ARG A 230 5.52 22.96 26.08
N GLU A 231 4.45 22.66 25.34
CA GLU A 231 3.10 22.47 25.91
C GLU A 231 3.07 21.33 26.95
N LEU A 232 3.84 20.26 26.72
CA LEU A 232 3.93 19.09 27.60
C LEU A 232 5.00 19.20 28.70
N GLY A 233 5.80 20.27 28.70
CA GLY A 233 6.92 20.44 29.65
C GLY A 233 8.12 19.52 29.39
N VAL A 234 8.23 18.93 28.18
CA VAL A 234 9.34 18.06 27.79
C VAL A 234 10.57 18.93 27.46
N THR A 235 11.62 18.84 28.28
CA THR A 235 12.84 19.65 28.11
C THR A 235 13.96 18.88 27.40
N GLY A 236 14.82 19.60 26.66
CA GLY A 236 16.00 19.01 26.02
C GLY A 236 15.69 18.06 24.86
N LEU A 237 14.49 18.16 24.28
CA LEU A 237 14.10 17.43 23.07
C LEU A 237 14.75 18.07 21.84
N LYS A 238 15.56 17.30 21.11
CA LYS A 238 16.17 17.70 19.84
C LYS A 238 15.33 17.19 18.68
N VAL A 239 14.82 18.11 17.87
CA VAL A 239 13.95 17.79 16.73
C VAL A 239 14.63 18.26 15.45
N ALA A 240 14.96 17.30 14.58
CA ALA A 240 15.56 17.56 13.27
C ALA A 240 14.53 17.42 12.16
N ALA A 241 14.66 18.25 11.12
CA ALA A 241 13.90 18.13 9.89
C ALA A 241 14.81 17.66 8.75
N VAL A 242 14.33 16.70 7.96
CA VAL A 242 15.01 16.22 6.74
C VAL A 242 14.21 16.68 5.53
N SER A 243 14.80 17.57 4.75
CA SER A 243 14.20 18.21 3.58
C SER A 243 14.97 17.84 2.31
N GLY A 244 14.30 17.93 1.15
CA GLY A 244 14.90 17.65 -0.15
C GLY A 244 13.86 17.11 -1.14
N GLY A 245 14.29 16.82 -2.36
CA GLY A 245 13.48 16.07 -3.33
C GLY A 245 12.25 16.80 -3.92
N ALA A 246 11.94 18.03 -3.53
CA ALA A 246 10.89 18.83 -4.15
C ALA A 246 11.36 19.37 -5.51
N LEU A 247 10.65 18.99 -6.58
CA LEU A 247 11.02 19.30 -7.96
C LEU A 247 9.92 20.01 -8.76
N THR A 248 8.78 20.32 -8.13
CA THR A 248 7.58 20.88 -8.80
C THR A 248 7.89 21.96 -9.83
N ASP A 249 8.73 22.94 -9.47
CA ASP A 249 9.01 24.12 -10.30
C ASP A 249 9.97 23.87 -11.47
N ARG A 250 10.68 22.73 -11.49
CA ARG A 250 11.75 22.44 -12.46
C ARG A 250 11.66 21.08 -13.13
N ILE A 251 10.81 20.17 -12.66
CA ILE A 251 10.73 18.78 -13.16
C ILE A 251 10.47 18.74 -14.69
N ALA A 252 9.66 19.67 -15.19
CA ALA A 252 9.34 19.79 -16.61
C ALA A 252 10.52 20.26 -17.49
N ASP A 253 11.57 20.81 -16.89
CA ASP A 253 12.78 21.31 -17.57
C ASP A 253 13.91 20.27 -17.59
N LEU A 254 13.76 19.14 -16.88
CA LEU A 254 14.82 18.12 -16.74
C LEU A 254 14.93 17.15 -17.92
N GLY A 255 14.10 17.29 -18.97
CA GLY A 255 14.13 16.42 -20.14
C GLY A 255 13.75 14.95 -19.85
N LEU A 256 12.94 14.73 -18.80
CA LEU A 256 12.52 13.41 -18.35
C LEU A 256 11.25 12.93 -19.06
N ASN A 257 11.03 11.62 -19.05
CA ASN A 257 9.81 10.99 -19.52
C ASN A 257 9.08 10.30 -18.36
N PHE A 258 7.75 10.25 -18.44
CA PHE A 258 6.97 9.42 -17.53
C PHE A 258 7.25 7.94 -17.76
N THR A 259 7.41 7.18 -16.69
CA THR A 259 7.69 5.74 -16.73
C THR A 259 6.51 4.97 -17.31
N GLU A 260 5.27 5.39 -17.01
CA GLU A 260 4.06 4.67 -17.41
C GLU A 260 3.71 4.86 -18.88
N THR A 261 4.00 6.04 -19.46
CA THR A 261 3.54 6.39 -20.83
C THR A 261 4.69 6.60 -21.81
N GLY A 262 5.93 6.76 -21.33
CA GLY A 262 7.07 7.17 -22.14
C GLY A 262 7.00 8.61 -22.67
N LEU A 263 5.94 9.37 -22.35
CA LEU A 263 5.75 10.73 -22.84
C LEU A 263 6.64 11.72 -22.06
N PRO A 264 7.11 12.81 -22.70
CA PRO A 264 7.87 13.84 -22.03
C PRO A 264 7.09 14.48 -20.88
N VAL A 265 7.71 14.62 -19.71
CA VAL A 265 7.12 15.32 -18.56
C VAL A 265 6.75 16.77 -18.93
N ALA A 266 7.59 17.40 -19.76
CA ALA A 266 7.38 18.75 -20.27
C ALA A 266 6.02 18.95 -20.99
N ALA A 267 5.47 17.90 -21.60
CA ALA A 267 4.18 17.96 -22.28
C ALA A 267 3.02 18.23 -21.31
N SER A 268 3.20 17.93 -20.02
CA SER A 268 2.19 18.12 -18.97
C SER A 268 2.46 19.36 -18.11
N ARG A 269 3.37 20.28 -18.50
CA ARG A 269 3.80 21.43 -17.67
C ARG A 269 2.66 22.19 -17.00
N GLN A 270 1.59 22.47 -17.74
CA GLN A 270 0.44 23.24 -17.22
C GLN A 270 -0.44 22.47 -16.23
N ALA A 271 -0.35 21.13 -16.23
CA ALA A 271 -1.10 20.26 -15.36
C ALA A 271 -0.33 19.85 -14.09
N ILE A 272 0.99 20.04 -14.05
CA ILE A 272 1.81 19.68 -12.90
C ILE A 272 1.42 20.54 -11.69
N VAL A 273 1.02 19.87 -10.60
CA VAL A 273 0.72 20.50 -9.30
C VAL A 273 1.78 20.19 -8.25
N SER A 274 2.52 19.10 -8.43
CA SER A 274 3.54 18.63 -7.50
C SER A 274 4.56 17.73 -8.18
N ALA A 275 5.78 17.69 -7.67
CA ALA A 275 6.74 16.64 -7.99
C ALA A 275 7.70 16.39 -6.82
N GLU A 276 7.74 15.16 -6.34
CA GLU A 276 8.49 14.78 -5.14
C GLU A 276 9.24 13.47 -5.33
N VAL A 277 10.53 13.50 -4.99
CA VAL A 277 11.44 12.35 -5.06
C VAL A 277 11.31 11.49 -3.81
N TYR A 278 11.37 10.17 -3.98
CA TYR A 278 11.60 9.24 -2.88
C TYR A 278 13.06 9.28 -2.45
N LEU A 279 13.34 9.93 -1.33
CA LEU A 279 14.69 10.00 -0.77
C LEU A 279 15.10 8.70 -0.07
N GLY A 280 16.41 8.49 0.02
CA GLY A 280 17.02 7.43 0.84
C GLY A 280 17.17 7.81 2.31
N CYS A 281 17.90 6.98 3.05
CA CYS A 281 18.06 7.08 4.50
C CYS A 281 19.15 8.07 4.97
N GLU A 282 19.95 8.63 4.06
CA GLU A 282 21.11 9.49 4.38
C GLU A 282 20.75 10.65 5.33
N GLY A 283 19.65 11.36 5.07
CA GLY A 283 19.21 12.46 5.93
C GLY A 283 18.83 12.01 7.34
N ILE A 284 18.29 10.80 7.49
CA ILE A 284 17.95 10.22 8.80
C ILE A 284 19.23 9.87 9.56
N VAL A 285 20.21 9.25 8.89
CA VAL A 285 21.51 8.91 9.49
C VAL A 285 22.22 10.16 9.99
N ASN A 286 22.26 11.22 9.18
CA ASN A 286 22.89 12.50 9.54
C ASN A 286 22.18 13.15 10.73
N ALA A 287 20.85 13.21 10.73
CA ALA A 287 20.07 13.75 11.86
C ALA A 287 20.32 12.99 13.17
N LEU A 288 20.42 11.66 13.10
CA LEU A 288 20.72 10.82 14.26
C LEU A 288 22.17 10.98 14.73
N ALA A 289 23.13 11.16 13.82
CA ALA A 289 24.52 11.45 14.14
C ALA A 289 24.68 12.77 14.92
N ASP A 290 23.84 13.76 14.61
CA ASP A 290 23.75 15.04 15.36
C ASP A 290 22.97 14.92 16.68
N GLY A 291 22.49 13.72 17.00
CA GLY A 291 21.85 13.37 18.26
C GLY A 291 20.39 13.79 18.36
N ALA A 292 19.65 13.81 17.24
CA ALA A 292 18.21 14.05 17.24
C ALA A 292 17.45 12.98 18.05
N ASP A 293 16.48 13.43 18.86
CA ASP A 293 15.51 12.55 19.51
C ASP A 293 14.31 12.26 18.58
N VAL A 294 13.96 13.26 17.76
CA VAL A 294 12.89 13.18 16.77
C VAL A 294 13.43 13.61 15.41
N VAL A 295 13.23 12.78 14.40
CA VAL A 295 13.56 13.08 13.00
C VAL A 295 12.26 13.13 12.20
N ILE A 296 11.91 14.31 11.69
CA ILE A 296 10.76 14.50 10.81
C ILE A 296 11.25 14.69 9.38
N THR A 297 10.87 13.79 8.48
CA THR A 297 11.29 13.81 7.09
C THR A 297 10.18 14.30 6.18
N THR A 298 10.59 14.83 5.02
CA THR A 298 9.76 14.83 3.81
C THR A 298 9.60 13.39 3.28
N ARG A 299 9.26 13.23 2.01
CA ARG A 299 9.17 11.92 1.35
C ARG A 299 10.51 11.19 1.34
N VAL A 300 10.55 10.09 2.06
CA VAL A 300 11.58 9.05 1.98
C VAL A 300 10.91 7.75 1.53
N ALA A 301 11.66 6.79 1.01
CA ALA A 301 11.12 5.43 0.88
C ALA A 301 10.74 4.91 2.28
N ASP A 302 9.61 4.21 2.38
CA ASP A 302 9.02 3.84 3.67
C ASP A 302 9.95 2.92 4.47
N ALA A 303 10.51 1.90 3.83
CA ALA A 303 11.60 1.09 4.36
C ALA A 303 12.82 1.88 4.86
N CYS A 304 13.11 3.07 4.30
CA CYS A 304 14.22 3.91 4.75
C CYS A 304 14.02 4.49 6.16
N LEU A 305 12.77 4.55 6.66
CA LEU A 305 12.47 4.92 8.05
C LEU A 305 13.06 3.95 9.06
N TYR A 306 13.27 2.69 8.67
CA TYR A 306 13.88 1.64 9.48
C TYR A 306 15.37 1.44 9.14
N LEU A 307 15.73 1.51 7.85
CA LEU A 307 17.13 1.43 7.42
C LEU A 307 17.99 2.53 8.04
N GLY A 308 17.48 3.77 8.14
CA GLY A 308 18.24 4.91 8.70
C GLY A 308 18.74 4.67 10.12
N PRO A 309 17.86 4.35 11.10
CA PRO A 309 18.26 3.95 12.45
C PRO A 309 19.25 2.79 12.48
N LEU A 310 19.04 1.75 11.67
CA LEU A 310 19.93 0.59 11.64
C LEU A 310 21.32 0.94 11.11
N ALA A 311 21.39 1.71 10.04
CA ALA A 311 22.65 2.19 9.47
C ALA A 311 23.40 3.08 10.47
N HIS A 312 22.70 3.96 11.19
CA HIS A 312 23.28 4.78 12.26
C HIS A 312 23.83 3.91 13.41
N GLU A 313 23.01 3.03 13.97
CA GLU A 313 23.36 2.27 15.17
C GLU A 313 24.49 1.28 14.90
N PHE A 314 24.46 0.57 13.78
CA PHE A 314 25.51 -0.39 13.42
C PHE A 314 26.65 0.23 12.60
N LYS A 315 26.62 1.55 12.37
CA LYS A 315 27.64 2.31 11.62
C LYS A 315 27.89 1.70 10.23
N TRP A 316 26.83 1.30 9.55
CA TRP A 316 26.94 0.76 8.19
C TRP A 316 27.36 1.85 7.22
N SER A 317 28.26 1.52 6.29
CA SER A 317 28.53 2.39 5.15
C SER A 317 27.33 2.37 4.21
N LEU A 318 26.87 3.56 3.77
CA LEU A 318 25.79 3.67 2.79
C LEU A 318 26.21 3.16 1.39
N ASP A 319 27.50 2.97 1.17
CA ASP A 319 28.05 2.36 -0.05
C ASP A 319 28.15 0.83 0.03
N ASP A 320 27.83 0.21 1.18
CA ASP A 320 27.81 -1.25 1.33
C ASP A 320 26.45 -1.80 0.89
N PRO A 321 26.37 -2.44 -0.30
CA PRO A 321 25.09 -2.87 -0.85
C PRO A 321 24.43 -3.98 -0.02
N GLU A 322 25.21 -4.84 0.64
CA GLU A 322 24.65 -5.94 1.45
C GLU A 322 24.01 -5.40 2.73
N LYS A 323 24.63 -4.39 3.35
CA LYS A 323 24.06 -3.73 4.54
C LYS A 323 22.83 -2.90 4.19
N MET A 324 22.87 -2.17 3.06
CA MET A 324 21.69 -1.42 2.59
C MET A 324 20.53 -2.36 2.25
N ALA A 325 20.79 -3.48 1.56
CA ALA A 325 19.76 -4.47 1.29
C ALA A 325 19.22 -5.14 2.56
N ARG A 326 20.08 -5.44 3.55
CA ARG A 326 19.64 -5.96 4.85
C ARG A 326 18.65 -5.00 5.52
N GLY A 327 18.99 -3.72 5.64
CA GLY A 327 18.08 -2.74 6.25
C GLY A 327 16.85 -2.45 5.40
N MET A 328 16.97 -2.51 4.06
CA MET A 328 15.83 -2.40 3.14
C MET A 328 14.83 -3.54 3.32
N VAL A 329 15.30 -4.79 3.43
CA VAL A 329 14.43 -5.96 3.70
C VAL A 329 13.73 -5.81 5.05
N ILE A 330 14.45 -5.40 6.09
CA ILE A 330 13.84 -5.17 7.41
C ILE A 330 12.80 -4.06 7.33
N GLY A 331 13.12 -2.95 6.67
CA GLY A 331 12.19 -1.84 6.45
C GLY A 331 10.94 -2.26 5.69
N HIS A 332 11.08 -2.99 4.59
CA HIS A 332 9.97 -3.51 3.77
C HIS A 332 9.06 -4.47 4.56
N LEU A 333 9.61 -5.22 5.51
CA LEU A 333 8.82 -6.09 6.39
C LEU A 333 8.12 -5.33 7.52
N MET A 334 8.67 -4.19 7.95
CA MET A 334 8.19 -3.39 9.08
C MET A 334 7.27 -2.22 8.68
N GLU A 335 7.35 -1.78 7.43
CA GLU A 335 6.40 -0.86 6.82
C GLU A 335 5.00 -1.48 6.74
N CYS A 336 4.01 -0.66 6.42
CA CYS A 336 2.60 -1.03 6.38
C CYS A 336 2.01 -1.55 7.71
N GLY A 337 2.65 -1.28 8.85
CA GLY A 337 2.11 -1.48 10.19
C GLY A 337 1.75 -2.93 10.51
N ALA A 338 0.50 -3.16 10.90
CA ALA A 338 0.03 -4.46 11.37
C ALA A 338 -0.06 -5.56 10.29
N GLN A 339 0.31 -5.31 9.02
CA GLN A 339 0.18 -6.32 7.95
C GLN A 339 0.94 -7.61 8.28
N ILE A 340 2.17 -7.49 8.77
CA ILE A 340 3.01 -8.63 9.13
C ILE A 340 2.53 -9.37 10.40
N SER A 341 1.67 -8.74 11.20
CA SER A 341 1.06 -9.31 12.41
C SER A 341 -0.41 -9.70 12.22
N GLY A 342 -0.86 -9.89 10.97
CA GLY A 342 -2.19 -10.43 10.64
C GLY A 342 -3.17 -9.41 10.05
N GLY A 343 -2.77 -8.15 9.96
CA GLY A 343 -3.51 -7.10 9.27
C GLY A 343 -3.71 -7.42 7.79
N TYR A 344 -4.95 -7.37 7.32
CA TYR A 344 -5.31 -7.70 5.94
C TYR A 344 -4.92 -9.14 5.52
N PHE A 345 -4.61 -10.04 6.47
CA PHE A 345 -4.23 -11.44 6.21
C PHE A 345 -5.41 -12.40 6.38
N ALA A 346 -6.29 -12.10 7.35
CA ALA A 346 -7.35 -13.00 7.79
C ALA A 346 -8.28 -13.45 6.65
N ASP A 347 -8.52 -14.77 6.60
CA ASP A 347 -9.43 -15.41 5.66
C ASP A 347 -10.14 -16.57 6.38
N PRO A 348 -11.38 -16.40 6.86
CA PRO A 348 -12.02 -17.35 7.78
C PRO A 348 -12.00 -18.79 7.28
N GLY A 349 -11.51 -19.70 8.13
CA GLY A 349 -11.37 -21.13 7.87
C GLY A 349 -10.11 -21.55 7.10
N TYR A 350 -9.31 -20.58 6.60
CA TYR A 350 -8.07 -20.85 5.87
C TYR A 350 -6.85 -20.15 6.49
N LYS A 351 -7.03 -18.90 6.90
CA LYS A 351 -6.06 -18.02 7.56
C LYS A 351 -6.73 -17.35 8.77
N ASP A 352 -6.97 -18.12 9.82
CA ASP A 352 -7.64 -17.58 11.01
C ASP A 352 -6.68 -16.71 11.83
N VAL A 353 -7.12 -15.49 12.18
CA VAL A 353 -6.33 -14.52 12.96
C VAL A 353 -7.07 -14.18 14.25
N PRO A 354 -6.49 -14.47 15.44
CA PRO A 354 -7.13 -14.17 16.72
C PRO A 354 -7.06 -12.67 17.04
N GLY A 355 -8.08 -12.13 17.72
CA GLY A 355 -8.07 -10.76 18.26
C GLY A 355 -7.89 -9.66 17.21
N LEU A 356 -8.48 -9.79 16.03
CA LEU A 356 -8.30 -8.87 14.90
C LEU A 356 -8.74 -7.42 15.22
N GLU A 357 -9.63 -7.24 16.19
CA GLU A 357 -10.07 -5.96 16.73
C GLU A 357 -8.99 -5.22 17.54
N ASP A 358 -7.96 -5.92 18.03
CA ASP A 358 -6.85 -5.38 18.83
C ASP A 358 -5.48 -5.79 18.26
N LEU A 359 -5.34 -5.71 16.93
CA LEU A 359 -4.10 -6.03 16.22
C LEU A 359 -2.89 -5.28 16.79
N GLY A 360 -1.88 -6.02 17.23
CA GLY A 360 -0.59 -5.46 17.65
C GLY A 360 0.29 -5.10 16.45
N ASN A 361 0.94 -3.95 16.50
CA ASN A 361 1.96 -3.58 15.52
C ASN A 361 3.28 -4.37 15.74
N PRO A 362 4.08 -4.59 14.69
CA PRO A 362 5.30 -5.39 14.78
C PRO A 362 6.45 -4.65 15.47
N ILE A 363 7.37 -5.46 15.99
CA ILE A 363 8.68 -5.09 16.54
C ILE A 363 9.76 -5.90 15.80
N ALA A 364 10.75 -5.21 15.25
CA ALA A 364 11.98 -5.83 14.77
C ALA A 364 13.07 -5.74 15.85
N GLU A 365 13.60 -6.88 16.26
CA GLU A 365 14.78 -7.01 17.11
C GLU A 365 15.97 -7.43 16.23
N VAL A 366 16.89 -6.50 16.01
CA VAL A 366 17.98 -6.62 15.03
C VAL A 366 19.33 -6.70 15.75
N TYR A 367 20.12 -7.70 15.36
CA TYR A 367 21.51 -7.92 15.74
C TYR A 367 22.40 -7.79 14.50
N GLU A 368 23.73 -7.90 14.70
CA GLU A 368 24.69 -7.88 13.58
C GLU A 368 24.46 -9.02 12.58
N ASP A 369 24.08 -10.20 13.08
CA ASP A 369 23.91 -11.44 12.32
C ASP A 369 22.48 -11.99 12.33
N ALA A 370 21.66 -11.68 13.35
CA ALA A 370 20.27 -12.14 13.45
C ALA A 370 19.21 -11.04 13.28
N ILE A 371 18.02 -11.43 12.84
CA ILE A 371 16.83 -10.56 12.73
C ILE A 371 15.64 -11.36 13.26
N ILE A 372 14.98 -10.87 14.29
CA ILE A 372 13.76 -11.48 14.85
C ILE A 372 12.62 -10.47 14.78
N LEU A 373 11.51 -10.86 14.16
CA LEU A 373 10.27 -10.11 14.14
C LEU A 373 9.35 -10.65 15.22
N SER A 374 8.68 -9.75 15.93
CA SER A 374 7.74 -10.08 17.01
C SER A 374 6.59 -9.07 17.07
N LYS A 375 5.62 -9.31 17.94
CA LYS A 375 4.64 -8.30 18.38
C LYS A 375 4.56 -8.29 19.91
N LEU A 376 3.84 -7.35 20.49
CA LEU A 376 3.62 -7.34 21.94
C LEU A 376 2.94 -8.63 22.40
N PRO A 377 3.39 -9.25 23.50
CA PRO A 377 2.62 -10.27 24.19
C PRO A 377 1.22 -9.75 24.51
N ASP A 378 0.22 -10.61 24.39
CA ASP A 378 -1.20 -10.33 24.67
C ASP A 378 -1.91 -9.36 23.72
N SER A 379 -1.22 -8.81 22.71
CA SER A 379 -1.89 -8.12 21.61
C SER A 379 -2.55 -9.11 20.66
N GLY A 380 -3.62 -8.68 19.99
CA GLY A 380 -4.25 -9.45 18.93
C GLY A 380 -3.37 -9.59 17.68
N GLY A 381 -3.84 -10.39 16.74
CA GLY A 381 -3.11 -10.75 15.54
C GLY A 381 -2.29 -12.02 15.68
N LEU A 382 -1.57 -12.36 14.62
CA LEU A 382 -0.59 -13.43 14.60
C LEU A 382 0.63 -13.02 13.77
N LEU A 383 1.82 -13.34 14.23
CA LEU A 383 3.05 -13.14 13.45
C LEU A 383 3.64 -14.49 13.05
N SER A 384 3.57 -14.80 11.75
CA SER A 384 4.00 -16.10 11.21
C SER A 384 4.82 -15.98 9.95
N THR A 385 5.47 -17.07 9.55
CA THR A 385 6.13 -17.13 8.24
C THR A 385 5.17 -16.80 7.09
N ALA A 386 3.90 -17.18 7.17
CA ALA A 386 2.90 -16.87 6.14
C ALA A 386 2.61 -15.36 6.04
N THR A 387 2.47 -14.66 7.17
CA THR A 387 2.26 -13.19 7.17
C THR A 387 3.52 -12.47 6.67
N CYS A 388 4.72 -12.93 7.06
CA CYS A 388 5.98 -12.40 6.53
C CYS A 388 6.13 -12.62 5.02
N LYS A 389 5.73 -13.78 4.48
CA LYS A 389 5.75 -14.08 3.05
C LYS A 389 4.79 -13.19 2.25
N GLU A 390 3.57 -12.94 2.77
CA GLU A 390 2.62 -12.02 2.14
C GLU A 390 3.17 -10.57 2.13
N GLN A 391 3.73 -10.11 3.25
CA GLN A 391 4.34 -8.78 3.34
C GLN A 391 5.56 -8.63 2.43
N LEU A 392 6.44 -9.63 2.38
CA LEU A 392 7.64 -9.61 1.54
C LEU A 392 7.30 -9.40 0.06
N LEU A 393 6.18 -9.93 -0.43
CA LEU A 393 5.76 -9.81 -1.83
C LEU A 393 4.71 -8.71 -2.06
N TYR A 394 4.30 -7.99 -1.00
CA TYR A 394 3.35 -6.90 -1.13
C TYR A 394 3.98 -5.73 -1.90
N GLU A 395 3.30 -5.28 -2.96
CA GLU A 395 3.76 -4.19 -3.84
C GLU A 395 5.13 -4.41 -4.52
N VAL A 396 5.58 -5.66 -4.61
CA VAL A 396 6.85 -6.01 -5.25
C VAL A 396 6.65 -6.44 -6.69
N GLY A 397 7.27 -5.73 -7.62
CA GLY A 397 7.34 -6.10 -9.05
C GLY A 397 8.22 -7.32 -9.26
N ASP A 398 9.47 -7.11 -9.66
CA ASP A 398 10.49 -8.17 -9.73
C ASP A 398 11.14 -8.38 -8.34
N PRO A 399 10.89 -9.51 -7.65
CA PRO A 399 11.45 -9.76 -6.33
C PRO A 399 12.98 -9.89 -6.32
N ALA A 400 13.62 -10.19 -7.45
CA ALA A 400 15.08 -10.27 -7.55
C ALA A 400 15.73 -8.90 -7.81
N ASN A 401 14.95 -7.90 -8.23
CA ASN A 401 15.40 -6.57 -8.62
C ASN A 401 14.53 -5.47 -7.98
N TYR A 402 14.36 -5.51 -6.65
CA TYR A 402 13.58 -4.50 -5.92
C TYR A 402 14.36 -3.18 -5.84
N LEU A 403 13.94 -2.20 -6.65
CA LEU A 403 14.62 -0.91 -6.76
C LEU A 403 14.26 -0.01 -5.57
N ALA A 404 15.25 0.38 -4.78
CA ALA A 404 15.12 1.34 -3.70
C ALA A 404 16.18 2.46 -3.80
N PRO A 405 16.00 3.61 -3.12
CA PRO A 405 16.91 4.76 -3.24
C PRO A 405 18.38 4.48 -2.88
N ASP A 406 18.61 3.58 -1.91
CA ASP A 406 19.95 3.31 -1.37
C ASP A 406 20.58 2.02 -1.92
N CYS A 407 19.78 1.10 -2.48
CA CYS A 407 20.27 -0.13 -3.09
C CYS A 407 19.20 -0.76 -4.00
N VAL A 408 19.62 -1.69 -4.85
CA VAL A 408 18.70 -2.70 -5.41
C VAL A 408 18.73 -3.91 -4.47
N ALA A 409 17.61 -4.30 -3.89
CA ALA A 409 17.53 -5.47 -3.01
C ALA A 409 17.01 -6.69 -3.77
N ASN A 410 17.55 -7.87 -3.46
CA ASN A 410 17.04 -9.14 -3.94
C ASN A 410 16.21 -9.81 -2.83
N LEU A 411 14.90 -9.57 -2.85
CA LEU A 411 13.94 -10.15 -1.93
C LEU A 411 13.76 -11.65 -2.14
N ALA A 412 14.10 -12.18 -3.33
CA ALA A 412 14.06 -13.61 -3.59
C ALA A 412 15.12 -14.43 -2.82
N LYS A 413 16.05 -13.76 -2.15
CA LYS A 413 17.05 -14.35 -1.24
C LYS A 413 16.64 -14.32 0.23
N VAL A 414 15.41 -13.92 0.53
CA VAL A 414 14.88 -13.88 1.89
C VAL A 414 14.09 -15.15 2.18
N SER A 415 14.28 -15.71 3.37
CA SER A 415 13.48 -16.82 3.89
C SER A 415 13.18 -16.62 5.38
N PHE A 416 12.29 -17.44 5.92
CA PHE A 416 11.76 -17.26 7.27
C PHE A 416 11.76 -18.56 8.06
N THR A 417 11.92 -18.46 9.38
CA THR A 417 11.72 -19.58 10.30
C THR A 417 10.82 -19.14 11.44
N GLN A 418 9.73 -19.89 11.68
CA GLN A 418 8.92 -19.67 12.87
C GLN A 418 9.73 -20.09 14.10
N CYS A 419 10.08 -19.14 14.97
CA CYS A 419 10.93 -19.39 16.13
C CYS A 419 10.21 -19.25 17.49
N GLY A 420 8.97 -18.76 17.48
CA GLY A 420 8.06 -18.71 18.63
C GLY A 420 6.61 -18.61 18.17
N ALA A 421 5.66 -18.44 19.09
CA ALA A 421 4.23 -18.33 18.74
C ALA A 421 3.92 -17.11 17.85
N ASP A 422 4.56 -15.98 18.14
CA ASP A 422 4.50 -14.72 17.39
C ASP A 422 5.93 -14.21 17.11
N GLU A 423 6.89 -15.11 16.94
CA GLU A 423 8.27 -14.76 16.63
C GLU A 423 8.73 -15.46 15.36
N VAL A 424 9.27 -14.68 14.42
CA VAL A 424 9.80 -15.16 13.15
C VAL A 424 11.21 -14.65 12.95
N ALA A 425 12.14 -15.57 12.71
CA ALA A 425 13.49 -15.23 12.29
C ALA A 425 13.51 -14.95 10.77
N VAL A 426 14.17 -13.87 10.38
CA VAL A 426 14.36 -13.49 8.97
C VAL A 426 15.78 -13.83 8.55
N HIS A 427 15.91 -14.58 7.47
CA HIS A 427 17.19 -14.98 6.90
C HIS A 427 17.38 -14.27 5.56
N ILE A 428 18.54 -13.65 5.37
CA ILE A 428 18.90 -12.97 4.12
C ILE A 428 20.19 -13.60 3.61
N ALA A 429 20.10 -14.32 2.49
CA ALA A 429 21.27 -14.97 1.91
C ALA A 429 22.23 -13.95 1.27
N ALA A 430 23.52 -14.28 1.25
CA ALA A 430 24.56 -13.43 0.66
C ALA A 430 24.28 -13.07 -0.82
N GLY A 431 24.70 -11.86 -1.21
CA GLY A 431 24.44 -11.33 -2.55
C GLY A 431 23.00 -10.83 -2.68
N ALA A 432 22.38 -10.43 -1.57
CA ALA A 432 21.06 -9.79 -1.59
C ALA A 432 21.17 -8.29 -1.94
N GLY A 433 22.39 -7.74 -1.88
CA GLY A 433 22.70 -6.35 -2.20
C GLY A 433 23.13 -6.14 -3.65
N GLY A 434 22.40 -5.28 -4.34
CA GLY A 434 22.77 -4.71 -5.63
C GLY A 434 23.24 -3.26 -5.49
N LYS A 435 23.81 -2.72 -6.57
CA LYS A 435 24.33 -1.34 -6.62
C LYS A 435 23.23 -0.33 -6.31
N ARG A 436 23.60 0.76 -5.64
CA ARG A 436 22.75 1.96 -5.52
C ARG A 436 22.33 2.45 -6.91
N PRO A 437 21.03 2.65 -7.17
CA PRO A 437 20.58 3.20 -8.46
C PRO A 437 21.18 4.59 -8.72
N SER A 438 21.52 4.87 -9.98
CA SER A 438 21.94 6.22 -10.41
C SER A 438 20.76 7.20 -10.54
N THR A 439 19.53 6.71 -10.40
CA THR A 439 18.30 7.49 -10.51
C THR A 439 17.36 7.18 -9.35
N LEU A 440 16.54 8.15 -8.98
CA LEU A 440 15.53 8.06 -7.94
C LEU A 440 14.13 8.21 -8.57
N LYS A 441 13.14 7.48 -8.03
CA LYS A 441 11.75 7.65 -8.43
C LYS A 441 11.25 9.02 -7.95
N ALA A 442 10.70 9.82 -8.86
CA ALA A 442 9.88 10.97 -8.54
C ALA A 442 8.43 10.68 -8.87
N LEU A 443 7.52 11.10 -7.99
CA LEU A 443 6.09 11.12 -8.24
C LEU A 443 5.68 12.52 -8.68
N VAL A 444 4.87 12.62 -9.72
CA VAL A 444 4.41 13.88 -10.31
C VAL A 444 2.88 13.90 -10.25
N GLY A 445 2.33 14.87 -9.52
CA GLY A 445 0.90 15.12 -9.45
C GLY A 445 0.42 15.94 -10.63
N LEU A 446 -0.61 15.46 -11.32
CA LEU A 446 -1.19 16.06 -12.52
C LEU A 446 -2.68 16.37 -12.31
N ARG A 447 -3.10 17.60 -12.63
CA ARG A 447 -4.52 17.97 -12.67
C ARG A 447 -5.20 17.33 -13.87
N GLU A 448 -6.20 16.48 -13.62
CA GLU A 448 -6.87 15.67 -14.66
C GLU A 448 -8.40 15.84 -14.69
N GLY A 449 -8.89 16.99 -14.21
CA GLY A 449 -10.31 17.33 -14.25
C GLY A 449 -11.06 16.91 -12.98
N TYR A 450 -12.27 16.39 -13.15
CA TYR A 450 -13.20 16.11 -12.05
C TYR A 450 -13.85 14.75 -12.21
N MET A 451 -14.09 14.08 -11.09
CA MET A 451 -14.88 12.85 -11.05
C MET A 451 -16.04 12.95 -10.07
N THR A 452 -17.07 12.18 -10.35
CA THR A 452 -18.22 12.01 -9.48
C THR A 452 -18.83 10.63 -9.69
N GLU A 453 -19.60 10.17 -8.71
CA GLU A 453 -20.33 8.91 -8.76
C GLU A 453 -21.71 9.04 -8.11
N GLU A 454 -22.64 8.23 -8.60
CA GLU A 454 -24.00 8.10 -8.07
C GLU A 454 -24.44 6.64 -8.08
N MET A 455 -25.39 6.30 -7.21
CA MET A 455 -25.85 4.92 -7.04
C MET A 455 -27.38 4.82 -7.01
N VAL A 456 -27.90 3.82 -7.72
CA VAL A 456 -29.32 3.44 -7.75
C VAL A 456 -29.46 2.01 -7.23
N ILE A 457 -30.34 1.80 -6.27
CA ILE A 457 -30.46 0.57 -5.48
C ILE A 457 -31.69 -0.22 -5.96
N PHE A 458 -31.52 -1.51 -6.22
CA PHE A 458 -32.58 -2.43 -6.64
C PHE A 458 -32.60 -3.66 -5.73
N ALA A 459 -33.80 -4.09 -5.35
CA ALA A 459 -34.00 -5.30 -4.55
C ALA A 459 -35.27 -6.05 -5.00
N GLY A 460 -35.32 -7.36 -4.75
CA GLY A 460 -36.43 -8.23 -5.10
C GLY A 460 -36.38 -8.77 -6.54
N PRO A 461 -37.48 -9.33 -7.05
CA PRO A 461 -37.53 -9.92 -8.38
C PRO A 461 -37.02 -8.96 -9.46
N ALA A 462 -36.25 -9.51 -10.40
CA ALA A 462 -35.67 -8.80 -11.53
C ALA A 462 -34.83 -7.56 -11.13
N ALA A 463 -34.07 -7.64 -10.04
CA ALA A 463 -33.24 -6.51 -9.58
C ALA A 463 -32.18 -6.13 -10.63
N LEU A 464 -31.49 -7.10 -11.22
CA LEU A 464 -30.47 -6.88 -12.24
C LEU A 464 -31.07 -6.29 -13.52
N GLU A 465 -32.17 -6.84 -14.02
CA GLU A 465 -32.83 -6.41 -15.24
C GLU A 465 -33.36 -4.97 -15.11
N ARG A 466 -33.82 -4.58 -13.92
CA ARG A 466 -34.22 -3.19 -13.63
C ARG A 466 -33.01 -2.24 -13.54
N ALA A 467 -31.88 -2.70 -13.01
CA ALA A 467 -30.63 -1.97 -13.03
C ALA A 467 -30.16 -1.75 -14.48
N GLU A 468 -30.17 -2.79 -15.31
CA GLU A 468 -29.82 -2.72 -16.73
C GLU A 468 -30.76 -1.79 -17.50
N LEU A 469 -32.07 -1.84 -17.25
CA LEU A 469 -33.04 -0.91 -17.84
C LEU A 469 -32.74 0.54 -17.45
N THR A 470 -32.37 0.78 -16.19
CA THR A 470 -32.02 2.12 -15.70
C THR A 470 -30.73 2.63 -16.36
N HIS A 471 -29.72 1.77 -16.51
CA HIS A 471 -28.51 2.07 -17.27
C HIS A 471 -28.87 2.50 -18.71
N GLN A 472 -29.73 1.75 -19.41
CA GLN A 472 -30.16 2.11 -20.78
C GLN A 472 -30.91 3.45 -20.84
N ILE A 473 -31.73 3.76 -19.82
CA ILE A 473 -32.42 5.06 -19.71
C ILE A 473 -31.40 6.19 -19.55
N LEU A 474 -30.41 6.00 -18.68
CA LEU A 474 -29.40 7.01 -18.39
C LEU A 474 -28.53 7.32 -19.60
N LEU A 475 -28.11 6.32 -20.39
CA LEU A 475 -27.39 6.56 -21.64
C LEU A 475 -28.15 7.48 -22.59
N LYS A 476 -29.46 7.27 -22.76
CA LYS A 476 -30.31 8.12 -23.61
C LYS A 476 -30.48 9.54 -23.05
N ARG A 477 -30.59 9.67 -21.73
CA ARG A 477 -30.67 10.97 -21.07
C ARG A 477 -29.37 11.75 -21.21
N PHE A 478 -28.23 11.09 -21.00
CA PHE A 478 -26.90 11.68 -21.16
C PHE A 478 -26.67 12.22 -22.58
N ASP A 479 -27.10 11.47 -23.60
CA ASP A 479 -27.10 11.94 -24.99
C ASP A 479 -28.00 13.18 -25.18
N THR A 480 -29.23 13.13 -24.67
CA THR A 480 -30.20 14.24 -24.78
C THR A 480 -29.69 15.55 -24.17
N ILE A 481 -29.00 15.48 -23.03
CA ILE A 481 -28.46 16.67 -22.34
C ILE A 481 -27.05 17.05 -22.80
N GLY A 482 -26.47 16.30 -23.75
CA GLY A 482 -25.10 16.48 -24.21
C GLY A 482 -24.08 16.41 -23.06
N LEU A 483 -24.12 15.34 -22.26
CA LEU A 483 -23.10 15.08 -21.23
C LEU A 483 -21.73 14.86 -21.89
N SER A 484 -20.75 15.68 -21.54
CA SER A 484 -19.38 15.57 -22.05
C SER A 484 -18.47 14.89 -21.03
N ALA A 485 -18.55 13.55 -20.97
CA ALA A 485 -17.69 12.72 -20.13
C ALA A 485 -16.43 12.29 -20.91
N GLN A 486 -15.26 12.39 -20.26
CA GLN A 486 -14.00 11.82 -20.77
C GLN A 486 -13.98 10.30 -20.59
N GLU A 487 -14.53 9.84 -19.46
CA GLU A 487 -14.74 8.43 -19.15
C GLU A 487 -16.09 8.27 -18.45
N LEU A 488 -16.78 7.16 -18.73
CA LEU A 488 -18.06 6.81 -18.13
C LEU A 488 -18.06 5.32 -17.80
N ARG A 489 -18.49 4.97 -16.58
CA ARG A 489 -18.49 3.61 -16.06
C ARG A 489 -19.83 3.29 -15.42
N PHE A 490 -20.31 2.08 -15.67
CA PHE A 490 -21.44 1.48 -14.97
C PHE A 490 -20.99 0.19 -14.30
N ASP A 491 -21.22 0.08 -13.00
CA ASP A 491 -20.96 -1.12 -12.22
C ASP A 491 -22.27 -1.65 -11.63
N TYR A 492 -22.42 -2.96 -11.62
CA TYR A 492 -23.48 -3.67 -10.91
C TYR A 492 -22.87 -4.27 -9.63
N ILE A 493 -22.90 -3.52 -8.54
CA ILE A 493 -22.36 -3.96 -7.25
C ILE A 493 -23.18 -5.16 -6.78
N GLY A 494 -22.47 -6.24 -6.42
CA GLY A 494 -23.03 -7.58 -6.19
C GLY A 494 -22.85 -8.54 -7.37
N ILE A 495 -22.45 -8.03 -8.55
CA ILE A 495 -22.20 -8.83 -9.75
C ILE A 495 -20.78 -8.61 -10.26
N ASN A 496 -20.42 -7.35 -10.57
CA ASN A 496 -19.13 -7.03 -11.18
C ASN A 496 -18.42 -5.80 -10.60
N GLY A 497 -18.89 -5.23 -9.49
CA GLY A 497 -18.29 -4.00 -8.95
C GLY A 497 -16.81 -4.12 -8.56
N VAL A 498 -16.34 -5.30 -8.15
CA VAL A 498 -14.98 -5.49 -7.63
C VAL A 498 -14.03 -6.03 -8.71
N HIS A 499 -14.32 -7.20 -9.28
CA HIS A 499 -13.48 -7.84 -10.30
C HIS A 499 -13.84 -7.43 -11.73
N ARG A 500 -14.83 -6.55 -11.92
CA ARG A 500 -15.24 -5.99 -13.21
C ARG A 500 -15.55 -7.09 -14.22
N GLU A 501 -15.08 -6.98 -15.46
CA GLU A 501 -15.30 -7.96 -16.52
C GLU A 501 -14.66 -9.34 -16.22
N ALA A 502 -13.75 -9.41 -15.23
CA ALA A 502 -13.17 -10.66 -14.76
C ALA A 502 -13.99 -11.33 -13.64
N SER A 503 -15.12 -10.74 -13.23
CA SER A 503 -16.00 -11.35 -12.22
C SER A 503 -16.57 -12.67 -12.74
N PRO A 504 -16.51 -13.77 -11.96
CA PRO A 504 -17.14 -15.02 -12.34
C PRO A 504 -18.64 -14.84 -12.58
N ALA A 505 -19.20 -15.64 -13.48
CA ALA A 505 -20.64 -15.62 -13.73
C ALA A 505 -21.43 -15.97 -12.46
N ALA A 506 -22.46 -15.18 -12.16
CA ALA A 506 -23.36 -15.47 -11.06
C ALA A 506 -24.14 -16.78 -11.32
N SER A 507 -24.32 -17.60 -10.28
CA SER A 507 -25.04 -18.88 -10.36
C SER A 507 -26.57 -18.74 -10.42
N GLY A 508 -27.10 -17.52 -10.29
CA GLY A 508 -28.53 -17.22 -10.34
C GLY A 508 -28.81 -15.72 -10.32
N ALA A 509 -30.09 -15.34 -10.39
CA ALA A 509 -30.51 -13.95 -10.34
C ALA A 509 -30.25 -13.37 -8.93
N PRO A 510 -29.55 -12.23 -8.81
CA PRO A 510 -29.30 -11.59 -7.53
C PRO A 510 -30.59 -11.02 -6.93
N TYR A 511 -30.75 -11.14 -5.61
CA TYR A 511 -31.86 -10.50 -4.90
C TYR A 511 -31.69 -8.98 -4.81
N GLU A 512 -30.45 -8.50 -4.72
CA GLU A 512 -30.09 -7.10 -4.59
C GLU A 512 -28.94 -6.76 -5.55
N VAL A 513 -29.05 -5.61 -6.22
CA VAL A 513 -28.01 -5.04 -7.07
C VAL A 513 -28.01 -3.53 -6.89
N ILE A 514 -26.83 -2.93 -6.78
CA ILE A 514 -26.69 -1.47 -6.85
C ILE A 514 -26.04 -1.14 -8.19
N LEU A 515 -26.77 -0.37 -9.01
CA LEU A 515 -26.18 0.27 -10.18
C LEU A 515 -25.39 1.48 -9.73
N ARG A 516 -24.07 1.43 -9.83
CA ARG A 516 -23.20 2.58 -9.66
C ARG A 516 -22.86 3.16 -11.03
N ILE A 517 -22.91 4.48 -11.13
CA ILE A 517 -22.52 5.25 -12.30
C ILE A 517 -21.41 6.19 -11.86
N ALA A 518 -20.26 6.12 -12.52
CA ALA A 518 -19.13 6.99 -12.25
C ALA A 518 -18.62 7.60 -13.55
N LEU A 519 -18.16 8.84 -13.50
CA LEU A 519 -17.63 9.52 -14.68
C LEU A 519 -16.45 10.44 -14.36
N LYS A 520 -15.67 10.73 -15.39
CA LYS A 520 -14.67 11.81 -15.41
C LYS A 520 -15.07 12.88 -16.42
N THR A 521 -14.81 14.13 -16.08
CA THR A 521 -15.12 15.28 -16.93
C THR A 521 -14.03 16.34 -16.81
N ALA A 522 -13.87 17.14 -17.86
CA ALA A 522 -12.93 18.25 -17.85
C ALA A 522 -13.37 19.40 -16.92
N THR A 523 -14.68 19.53 -16.64
CA THR A 523 -15.22 20.64 -15.84
C THR A 523 -16.20 20.16 -14.78
N LYS A 524 -16.20 20.84 -13.64
CA LYS A 524 -17.14 20.58 -12.53
C LYS A 524 -18.61 20.66 -12.96
N SER A 525 -18.94 21.53 -13.92
CA SER A 525 -20.31 21.68 -14.43
C SER A 525 -20.78 20.45 -15.21
N GLU A 526 -19.89 19.79 -15.96
CA GLU A 526 -20.22 18.54 -16.64
C GLU A 526 -20.38 17.40 -15.64
N ALA A 527 -19.54 17.32 -14.60
CA ALA A 527 -19.70 16.35 -13.52
C ALA A 527 -21.08 16.46 -12.84
N GLU A 528 -21.55 17.69 -12.56
CA GLU A 528 -22.85 17.92 -11.94
C GLU A 528 -24.05 17.41 -12.74
N LYS A 529 -23.92 17.22 -14.05
CA LYS A 529 -25.00 16.68 -14.87
C LYS A 529 -25.38 15.25 -14.46
N LEU A 530 -24.43 14.43 -13.96
CA LEU A 530 -24.75 13.07 -13.50
C LEU A 530 -25.83 13.08 -12.42
N ARG A 531 -25.59 13.83 -11.34
CA ARG A 531 -26.54 13.93 -10.22
C ARG A 531 -27.90 14.45 -10.70
N ARG A 532 -27.92 15.44 -11.60
CA ARG A 532 -29.15 16.01 -12.15
C ARG A 532 -29.98 15.01 -12.95
N GLU A 533 -29.38 13.97 -13.50
CA GLU A 533 -30.10 12.88 -14.19
C GLU A 533 -30.50 11.74 -13.28
N ILE A 534 -29.73 11.49 -12.21
CA ILE A 534 -30.03 10.46 -11.22
C ILE A 534 -31.14 10.92 -10.26
N ASP A 535 -31.10 12.17 -9.80
CA ASP A 535 -32.05 12.69 -8.82
C ASP A 535 -33.53 12.53 -9.23
N PRO A 536 -33.92 12.86 -10.48
CA PRO A 536 -35.28 12.70 -10.97
C PRO A 536 -35.76 11.25 -11.10
N LEU A 537 -34.87 10.24 -11.05
CA LEU A 537 -35.28 8.84 -11.09
C LEU A 537 -36.18 8.44 -9.92
N ALA A 538 -36.16 9.21 -8.82
CA ALA A 538 -37.07 9.00 -7.68
C ALA A 538 -38.56 9.07 -8.06
N VAL A 539 -38.89 9.79 -9.14
CA VAL A 539 -40.27 9.92 -9.64
C VAL A 539 -40.39 9.37 -11.06
N ASN A 540 -39.34 9.55 -11.87
CA ASN A 540 -39.33 9.26 -13.31
C ASN A 540 -38.43 8.07 -13.67
N GLY A 541 -38.15 7.18 -12.72
CA GLY A 541 -37.28 6.02 -12.87
C GLY A 541 -38.03 4.70 -12.96
N VAL A 542 -37.26 3.60 -13.00
CA VAL A 542 -37.81 2.23 -12.98
C VAL A 542 -38.45 1.94 -11.62
N SER A 543 -39.45 1.07 -11.58
CA SER A 543 -40.19 0.72 -10.37
C SER A 543 -39.31 0.08 -9.28
N GLY A 544 -39.63 0.36 -8.01
CA GLY A 544 -38.95 -0.23 -6.85
C GLY A 544 -37.48 0.16 -6.74
N THR A 545 -37.17 1.43 -7.03
CA THR A 545 -35.82 2.02 -6.96
C THR A 545 -35.60 2.77 -5.66
N GLY A 546 -34.50 2.46 -4.97
CA GLY A 546 -33.88 3.35 -4.00
C GLY A 546 -32.79 4.19 -4.66
N LYS A 547 -32.42 5.32 -4.07
CA LYS A 547 -31.26 6.10 -4.53
C LYS A 547 -30.38 6.50 -3.37
N TRP A 548 -29.07 6.46 -3.59
CA TRP A 548 -28.10 7.09 -2.72
C TRP A 548 -27.55 8.32 -3.42
N ALA A 549 -28.36 9.38 -3.46
CA ALA A 549 -27.98 10.68 -4.01
C ALA A 549 -27.83 11.68 -2.86
N THR A 550 -26.76 12.46 -2.87
CA THR A 550 -26.59 13.57 -1.94
C THR A 550 -27.46 14.75 -2.37
N SER A 551 -28.28 15.28 -1.48
CA SER A 551 -29.18 16.42 -1.74
C SER A 551 -28.47 17.78 -1.85
N VAL A 552 -27.13 17.82 -1.75
CA VAL A 552 -26.32 19.05 -1.83
C VAL A 552 -25.62 19.11 -3.18
N ASN A 553 -25.69 20.26 -3.87
CA ASN A 553 -24.93 20.49 -5.10
C ASN A 553 -23.42 20.38 -4.82
N GLY A 554 -22.67 19.65 -5.65
CA GLY A 554 -21.21 19.57 -5.53
C GLY A 554 -20.66 18.58 -4.52
N SER A 555 -21.49 17.93 -3.68
CA SER A 555 -20.99 17.16 -2.53
C SER A 555 -20.24 15.86 -2.87
N ARG A 556 -20.27 15.43 -4.14
CA ARG A 556 -19.52 14.25 -4.64
C ARG A 556 -18.57 14.55 -5.78
N VAL A 557 -18.58 15.78 -6.31
CA VAL A 557 -17.65 16.16 -7.37
C VAL A 557 -16.33 16.52 -6.73
N ARG A 558 -15.29 15.74 -7.04
CA ARG A 558 -13.93 15.97 -6.55
C ARG A 558 -12.97 16.25 -7.70
N SER A 559 -11.97 17.08 -7.45
CA SER A 559 -10.84 17.27 -8.35
C SER A 559 -10.01 15.98 -8.45
N ILE A 560 -9.50 15.68 -9.65
CA ILE A 560 -8.62 14.53 -9.90
C ILE A 560 -7.19 15.04 -9.95
N ILE A 561 -6.37 14.57 -9.01
CA ILE A 561 -4.91 14.69 -9.08
C ILE A 561 -4.34 13.30 -9.39
N GLY A 562 -4.15 13.03 -10.68
CA GLY A 562 -3.52 11.81 -11.18
C GLY A 562 -2.04 11.79 -10.82
N LEU A 563 -1.49 10.60 -10.57
CA LEU A 563 -0.09 10.45 -10.18
C LEU A 563 0.68 9.66 -11.23
N SER A 564 1.70 10.26 -11.81
CA SER A 564 2.63 9.57 -12.73
C SER A 564 4.02 9.57 -12.12
N SER A 565 4.89 8.68 -12.56
CA SER A 565 6.26 8.61 -12.06
C SER A 565 7.29 8.85 -13.15
N CYS A 566 8.47 9.30 -12.75
CA CYS A 566 9.64 9.38 -13.61
C CYS A 566 10.91 9.08 -12.81
N LEU A 567 12.02 8.81 -13.51
CA LEU A 567 13.32 8.57 -12.89
C LEU A 567 14.17 9.83 -13.02
N VAL A 568 14.62 10.37 -11.89
CA VAL A 568 15.45 11.57 -11.82
C VAL A 568 16.89 11.18 -11.47
N PRO A 569 17.92 11.70 -12.15
CA PRO A 569 19.31 11.49 -11.75
C PRO A 569 19.55 11.87 -10.29
N ALA A 570 20.17 10.96 -9.53
CA ALA A 570 20.32 11.12 -8.08
C ALA A 570 21.22 12.31 -7.70
N ASP A 571 22.19 12.66 -8.55
CA ASP A 571 23.12 13.79 -8.39
C ASP A 571 22.45 15.17 -8.50
N LEU A 572 21.22 15.24 -9.01
CA LEU A 572 20.44 16.47 -9.06
C LEU A 572 19.67 16.75 -7.76
N ILE A 573 19.69 15.81 -6.81
CA ILE A 573 18.91 15.88 -5.57
C ILE A 573 19.83 16.22 -4.42
N SER A 574 19.50 17.29 -3.70
CA SER A 574 20.19 17.68 -2.47
C SER A 574 19.30 17.40 -1.27
N ILE A 575 19.91 16.82 -0.23
CA ILE A 575 19.27 16.55 1.06
C ILE A 575 19.81 17.57 2.06
N THR A 576 18.91 18.18 2.82
CA THR A 576 19.25 19.12 3.87
C THR A 576 18.72 18.60 5.20
N VAL A 577 19.56 18.62 6.23
CA VAL A 577 19.14 18.37 7.61
C VAL A 577 19.22 19.68 8.36
N SER A 578 18.11 20.11 8.93
CA SER A 578 18.10 21.23 9.87
C SER A 578 18.00 20.69 11.29
N ALA A 579 18.86 21.22 12.17
CA ALA A 579 18.77 20.99 13.60
C ALA A 579 18.03 22.18 14.24
N GLY A 580 17.04 21.90 15.08
CA GLY A 580 16.30 22.90 15.85
C GLY A 580 16.40 22.71 17.35
#